data_AF-A0A5C7WVK8-F1
#
_entry.id   AF-A0A5C7WVK8-F1
#
_cell.length_a   1.000
_cell.length_b   1.000
_cell.length_c   1.000
_cell.angle_alpha   90.00
_cell.angle_beta   90.00
_cell.angle_gamma   90.00
#
_symmetry.space_group_name_H-M   'P 1'
#
loop_
_entity.id
_entity.type
_entity.pdbx_description
1 polymer ?
#
loop_
_entity_poly.entity_id
_entity_poly.type
_entity_poly.pdbx_seq_one_letter_code
_entity_poly.pdbx_strand_id
1 'polypeptide(L)'
;MEVGDIASTVMLSPYVGGLLRTWDESDGTTLWSVPDADDLLSQQGGGVLGRSLREEGRFVESGLLVPNRQTLMLRGRFPTRSDDGSLQLEGSMLRLEPASAPAGSAIADFRNLLSRAIRHCVSSGEFLVVQKGGWDAPPEPYCLFIVVDQDGSRVNIIEAAPQPRAFELWAANCTPGEGGATLQAPLTERTVDVAPMVMIEAIATWGLQPWDLALVFGSRSGVEGSAHGGISDDNSTQI
;
A
#
# COMPACT_ATOMS: atom_id res chain seq x y z
N MET A 1 -22.55 11.33 -13.61
CA MET A 1 -22.52 12.08 -12.34
C MET A 1 -23.69 13.04 -12.40
N GLU A 2 -24.73 12.81 -11.62
CA GLU A 2 -25.83 13.78 -11.54
C GLU A 2 -25.47 14.83 -10.48
N VAL A 3 -26.11 15.99 -10.55
CA VAL A 3 -25.92 17.06 -9.55
C VAL A 3 -26.50 16.56 -8.22
N GLY A 4 -25.64 16.30 -7.24
CA GLY A 4 -26.03 15.89 -5.87
C GLY A 4 -25.31 14.67 -5.31
N ASP A 5 -24.55 13.93 -6.10
CA ASP A 5 -23.77 12.80 -5.59
C ASP A 5 -22.49 13.26 -4.91
N ILE A 6 -22.40 12.97 -3.62
CA ILE A 6 -21.20 13.21 -2.83
C ILE A 6 -20.30 11.99 -2.99
N ALA A 7 -19.17 12.18 -3.66
CA ALA A 7 -18.08 11.22 -3.66
C ALA A 7 -17.20 11.45 -2.42
N SER A 8 -16.88 10.38 -1.69
CA SER A 8 -15.96 10.44 -0.56
C SER A 8 -14.64 9.75 -0.89
N THR A 9 -13.53 10.33 -0.43
CA THR A 9 -12.24 9.64 -0.46
C THR A 9 -12.29 8.44 0.48
N VAL A 10 -11.88 7.28 -0.02
CA VAL A 10 -11.81 6.05 0.76
C VAL A 10 -10.43 5.41 0.65
N MET A 11 -9.94 4.88 1.77
CA MET A 11 -8.80 3.96 1.80
C MET A 11 -9.25 2.60 1.28
N LEU A 12 -8.39 1.93 0.51
CA LEU A 12 -8.65 0.61 -0.06
C LEU A 12 -7.91 -0.48 0.71
N SER A 13 -8.60 -1.57 1.03
CA SER A 13 -7.93 -2.80 1.50
C SER A 13 -7.27 -3.53 0.34
N PRO A 14 -6.41 -4.54 0.60
CA PRO A 14 -6.17 -5.60 -0.37
C PRO A 14 -7.47 -6.11 -1.00
N TYR A 15 -7.50 -6.17 -2.34
CA TYR A 15 -8.55 -6.86 -3.08
C TYR A 15 -8.20 -8.34 -3.16
N VAL A 16 -8.99 -9.17 -2.47
CA VAL A 16 -8.68 -10.59 -2.25
C VAL A 16 -9.96 -11.40 -2.14
N GLY A 17 -10.00 -12.57 -2.76
CA GLY A 17 -11.16 -13.45 -2.73
C GLY A 17 -12.43 -12.83 -3.33
N GLY A 18 -12.31 -11.83 -4.22
CA GLY A 18 -13.45 -11.09 -4.76
C GLY A 18 -13.95 -9.95 -3.86
N LEU A 19 -13.27 -9.68 -2.73
CA LEU A 19 -13.71 -8.72 -1.73
C LEU A 19 -12.75 -7.54 -1.60
N LEU A 20 -13.32 -6.36 -1.36
CA LEU A 20 -12.61 -5.12 -1.08
C LEU A 20 -13.30 -4.40 0.08
N ARG A 21 -12.55 -4.02 1.11
CA ARG A 21 -13.04 -3.10 2.13
C ARG A 21 -12.62 -1.68 1.80
N THR A 22 -13.55 -0.76 2.04
CA THR A 22 -13.32 0.69 1.99
C THR A 22 -13.47 1.28 3.38
N TRP A 23 -12.59 2.22 3.73
CA TRP A 23 -12.74 3.07 4.92
C TRP A 23 -12.86 4.52 4.48
N ASP A 24 -13.96 5.18 4.85
CA ASP A 24 -14.11 6.62 4.67
C ASP A 24 -13.51 7.41 5.85
N GLU A 25 -13.28 8.70 5.64
CA GLU A 25 -12.71 9.61 6.65
C GLU A 25 -13.65 9.87 7.85
N SER A 26 -14.90 9.43 7.78
CA SER A 26 -15.91 9.60 8.85
C SER A 26 -16.09 8.31 9.66
N ASP A 27 -15.05 7.46 9.73
CA ASP A 27 -15.03 6.14 10.37
C ASP A 27 -16.00 5.10 9.78
N GLY A 28 -16.64 5.40 8.65
CA GLY A 28 -17.48 4.45 7.94
C GLY A 28 -16.63 3.36 7.30
N THR A 29 -17.00 2.11 7.56
CA THR A 29 -16.34 0.93 7.00
C THR A 29 -17.36 0.07 6.27
N THR A 30 -17.06 -0.31 5.03
CA THR A 30 -17.92 -1.20 4.25
C THR A 30 -17.10 -2.22 3.49
N LEU A 31 -17.50 -3.48 3.57
CA LEU A 31 -16.97 -4.58 2.77
C LEU A 31 -17.85 -4.76 1.53
N TRP A 32 -17.23 -4.93 0.37
CA TRP A 32 -17.87 -5.04 -0.92
C TRP A 32 -17.45 -6.30 -1.65
N SER A 33 -18.36 -6.86 -2.45
CA SER A 33 -17.99 -7.75 -3.55
C SER A 33 -17.66 -6.90 -4.78
N VAL A 34 -16.61 -7.24 -5.52
CA VAL A 34 -16.22 -6.55 -6.76
C VAL A 34 -16.19 -7.58 -7.90
N PRO A 35 -17.27 -7.70 -8.69
CA PRO A 35 -17.39 -8.73 -9.73
C PRO A 35 -16.46 -8.49 -10.92
N ASP A 36 -16.26 -7.23 -11.32
CA ASP A 36 -15.48 -6.83 -12.49
C ASP A 36 -14.21 -6.09 -12.03
N ALA A 37 -13.21 -6.85 -11.57
CA ALA A 37 -12.05 -6.30 -10.86
C ALA A 37 -10.73 -6.37 -11.63
N ASP A 38 -10.74 -6.69 -12.93
CA ASP A 38 -9.51 -6.86 -13.74
C ASP A 38 -8.60 -5.61 -13.67
N ASP A 39 -9.19 -4.42 -13.78
CA ASP A 39 -8.45 -3.16 -13.66
C ASP A 39 -7.82 -3.00 -12.27
N LEU A 40 -8.57 -3.27 -11.19
CA LEU A 40 -8.07 -3.20 -9.82
C LEU A 40 -6.93 -4.21 -9.60
N LEU A 41 -7.14 -5.45 -10.03
CA LEU A 41 -6.14 -6.53 -9.95
C LEU A 41 -4.87 -6.19 -10.72
N SER A 42 -4.95 -5.46 -11.82
CA SER A 42 -3.78 -5.07 -12.61
C SER A 42 -2.98 -3.94 -11.96
N GLN A 43 -3.64 -3.07 -11.17
CA GLN A 43 -3.05 -1.82 -10.67
C GLN A 43 -2.63 -1.88 -9.19
N GLN A 44 -3.40 -2.57 -8.34
CA GLN A 44 -3.24 -2.53 -6.88
C GLN A 44 -1.87 -3.05 -6.44
N GLY A 45 -1.21 -2.30 -5.55
CA GLY A 45 0.14 -2.59 -5.08
C GLY A 45 1.24 -2.35 -6.10
N GLY A 46 0.92 -2.13 -7.38
CA GLY A 46 1.90 -1.90 -8.45
C GLY A 46 2.43 -0.46 -8.52
N GLY A 47 1.95 0.43 -7.63
CA GLY A 47 2.29 1.86 -7.66
C GLY A 47 1.59 2.65 -8.77
N VAL A 48 0.56 2.07 -9.38
CA VAL A 48 -0.24 2.68 -10.45
C VAL A 48 -1.44 3.43 -9.87
N LEU A 49 -2.07 2.90 -8.83
CA LEU A 49 -3.22 3.54 -8.20
C LEU A 49 -2.82 4.85 -7.49
N GLY A 50 -3.73 5.81 -7.56
CA GLY A 50 -3.71 7.03 -6.78
C GLY A 50 -3.62 6.71 -5.30
N ARG A 51 -2.85 7.54 -4.59
CA ARG A 51 -2.64 7.39 -3.16
C ARG A 51 -3.01 8.67 -2.43
N SER A 52 -3.53 8.51 -1.22
CA SER A 52 -3.76 9.60 -0.28
C SER A 52 -2.71 9.57 0.82
N LEU A 53 -2.37 10.74 1.35
CA LEU A 53 -1.52 10.87 2.53
C LEU A 53 -2.27 10.30 3.75
N ARG A 54 -1.63 9.39 4.47
CA ARG A 54 -2.12 8.87 5.76
C ARG A 54 -1.43 9.59 6.91
N GLU A 55 -0.10 9.58 6.88
CA GLU A 55 0.81 10.23 7.82
C GLU A 55 1.99 10.80 7.03
N GLU A 56 2.83 11.64 7.62
CA GLU A 56 3.99 12.22 6.94
C GLU A 56 4.86 11.13 6.27
N GLY A 57 5.01 11.23 4.95
CA GLY A 57 5.78 10.26 4.15
C GLY A 57 5.14 8.87 3.99
N ARG A 58 3.89 8.67 4.44
CA ARG A 58 3.16 7.40 4.38
C ARG A 58 1.85 7.56 3.63
N PHE A 59 1.69 6.76 2.58
CA PHE A 59 0.61 6.88 1.61
C PHE A 59 -0.16 5.56 1.47
N VAL A 60 -1.49 5.64 1.36
CA VAL A 60 -2.37 4.49 1.12
C VAL A 60 -3.00 4.59 -0.25
N GLU A 61 -3.22 3.47 -0.92
CA GLU A 61 -4.03 3.46 -2.15
C GLU A 61 -5.47 3.85 -1.81
N SER A 62 -6.02 4.77 -2.60
CA SER A 62 -7.31 5.40 -2.33
C SER A 62 -8.15 5.52 -3.59
N GLY A 63 -9.46 5.64 -3.39
CA GLY A 63 -10.43 5.87 -4.45
C GLY A 63 -11.51 6.85 -4.03
N LEU A 64 -12.42 7.14 -4.95
CA LEU A 64 -13.60 7.97 -4.69
C LEU A 64 -14.85 7.08 -4.72
N LEU A 65 -15.47 6.87 -3.56
CA LEU A 65 -16.68 6.08 -3.41
C LEU A 65 -17.91 6.98 -3.61
N VAL A 66 -18.85 6.52 -4.42
CA VAL A 66 -20.21 7.08 -4.50
C VAL A 66 -21.17 6.06 -3.90
N PRO A 67 -21.47 6.13 -2.59
CA PRO A 67 -22.16 5.05 -1.88
C PRO A 67 -23.54 4.73 -2.45
N ASN A 68 -24.32 5.78 -2.79
CA ASN A 68 -25.67 5.65 -3.33
C ASN A 68 -25.71 4.91 -4.68
N ARG A 69 -24.59 4.91 -5.42
CA ARG A 69 -24.46 4.21 -6.70
C ARG A 69 -23.64 2.93 -6.62
N GLN A 70 -23.16 2.56 -5.42
CA GLN A 70 -22.26 1.42 -5.23
C GLN A 70 -21.14 1.43 -6.28
N THR A 71 -20.54 2.59 -6.49
CA THR A 71 -19.52 2.81 -7.52
C THR A 71 -18.25 3.32 -6.87
N LEU A 72 -17.12 2.66 -7.15
CA LEU A 72 -15.81 3.11 -6.75
C LEU A 72 -15.07 3.63 -7.99
N MET A 73 -14.66 4.89 -7.96
CA MET A 73 -13.77 5.44 -8.98
C MET A 73 -12.33 5.30 -8.52
N LEU A 74 -11.55 4.52 -9.25
CA LEU A 74 -10.10 4.45 -9.12
C LEU A 74 -9.46 5.53 -10.00
N ARG A 75 -8.38 6.12 -9.52
CA ARG A 75 -7.61 7.12 -10.26
C ARG A 75 -6.18 6.64 -10.40
N GLY A 76 -5.55 6.91 -11.53
CA GLY A 76 -4.11 6.72 -11.71
C GLY A 76 -3.31 7.67 -10.80
N ARG A 77 -2.10 7.26 -10.44
CA ARG A 77 -1.16 8.04 -9.61
C ARG A 77 -0.55 9.22 -10.37
N PHE A 78 -0.32 9.06 -11.67
CA PHE A 78 0.37 10.03 -12.51
C PHE A 78 -0.44 10.26 -13.80
N PRO A 79 -0.40 11.48 -14.38
CA PRO A 79 -0.99 11.70 -15.68
C PRO A 79 -0.21 10.93 -16.75
N THR A 80 -0.93 10.30 -17.68
CA THR A 80 -0.38 9.68 -18.88
C THR A 80 -0.50 10.65 -20.05
N ARG A 81 0.44 10.55 -20.99
CA ARG A 81 0.40 11.36 -22.21
C ARG A 81 -0.42 10.62 -23.27
N SER A 82 -1.45 11.29 -23.77
CA SER A 82 -2.30 10.80 -24.86
C SER A 82 -1.60 10.98 -26.22
N ASP A 83 -2.13 10.31 -27.26
CA ASP A 83 -1.61 10.36 -28.63
C ASP A 83 -1.57 11.80 -29.21
N ASP A 84 -2.47 12.66 -28.76
CA ASP A 84 -2.53 14.09 -29.13
C ASP A 84 -1.58 14.98 -28.32
N GLY A 85 -0.76 14.39 -27.44
CA GLY A 85 0.19 15.08 -26.57
C GLY A 85 -0.43 15.66 -25.30
N SER A 86 -1.76 15.56 -25.10
CA SER A 86 -2.43 16.00 -23.88
C SER A 86 -2.07 15.11 -22.69
N LEU A 87 -2.10 15.69 -21.48
CA LEU A 87 -1.94 14.95 -20.24
C LEU A 87 -3.34 14.56 -19.73
N GLN A 88 -3.57 13.27 -19.55
CA GLN A 88 -4.83 12.74 -19.02
C GLN A 88 -4.55 11.96 -17.75
N LEU A 89 -5.45 12.06 -16.77
CA LEU A 89 -5.42 11.20 -15.61
C LEU A 89 -6.35 10.02 -15.87
N GLU A 90 -5.77 8.84 -16.07
CA GLU A 90 -6.55 7.62 -16.22
C GLU A 90 -7.38 7.37 -14.96
N GLY A 91 -8.60 6.88 -15.15
CA GLY A 91 -9.46 6.46 -14.08
C GLY A 91 -10.40 5.37 -14.56
N SER A 92 -10.69 4.41 -13.70
CA SER A 92 -11.64 3.35 -13.95
C SER A 92 -12.78 3.40 -12.94
N MET A 93 -13.96 2.97 -13.36
CA MET A 93 -15.12 2.85 -12.50
C MET A 93 -15.38 1.38 -12.22
N LEU A 94 -15.41 1.02 -10.94
CA LEU A 94 -15.76 -0.31 -10.48
C LEU A 94 -17.17 -0.30 -9.94
N ARG A 95 -17.95 -1.29 -10.36
CA ARG A 95 -19.22 -1.60 -9.73
C ARG A 95 -18.95 -2.38 -8.45
N LEU A 96 -19.62 -2.00 -7.39
CA LEU A 96 -19.61 -2.67 -6.10
C LEU A 96 -20.95 -3.36 -5.88
N GLU A 97 -20.92 -4.46 -5.14
CA GLU A 97 -22.11 -5.17 -4.68
C GLU A 97 -22.00 -5.44 -3.18
N PRO A 98 -23.12 -5.69 -2.48
CA PRO A 98 -23.07 -6.15 -1.09
C PRO A 98 -22.08 -7.33 -0.93
N ALA A 99 -21.33 -7.34 0.18
CA ALA A 99 -20.36 -8.40 0.44
C ALA A 99 -21.04 -9.78 0.44
N SER A 100 -20.39 -10.71 -0.26
CA SER A 100 -20.77 -12.12 -0.32
C SER A 100 -19.61 -12.98 0.18
N ALA A 101 -19.79 -14.30 0.19
CA ALA A 101 -18.69 -15.20 0.54
C ALA A 101 -17.54 -15.04 -0.48
N PRO A 102 -16.27 -15.19 -0.06
CA PRO A 102 -15.15 -15.10 -0.98
C PRO A 102 -15.29 -16.09 -2.14
N ALA A 103 -15.09 -15.61 -3.37
CA ALA A 103 -15.19 -16.43 -4.58
C ALA A 103 -13.98 -17.36 -4.78
N GLY A 104 -12.89 -17.14 -4.03
CA GLY A 104 -11.63 -17.87 -4.15
C GLY A 104 -10.78 -17.81 -2.89
N SER A 105 -9.51 -18.20 -3.02
CA SER A 105 -8.58 -18.21 -1.89
C SER A 105 -8.02 -16.82 -1.62
N ALA A 106 -8.61 -16.12 -0.65
CA ALA A 106 -8.17 -14.80 -0.22
C ALA A 106 -6.67 -14.75 0.14
N ILE A 107 -6.12 -15.83 0.70
CA ILE A 107 -4.70 -15.93 1.05
C ILE A 107 -3.81 -16.05 -0.20
N ALA A 108 -4.24 -16.81 -1.21
CA ALA A 108 -3.48 -16.91 -2.47
C ALA A 108 -3.46 -15.56 -3.20
N ASP A 109 -4.61 -14.88 -3.25
CA ASP A 109 -4.72 -13.54 -3.84
C ASP A 109 -3.85 -12.54 -3.07
N PHE A 110 -3.89 -12.61 -1.73
CA PHE A 110 -3.07 -11.73 -0.90
C PHE A 110 -1.57 -11.95 -1.12
N ARG A 111 -1.14 -13.21 -1.25
CA ARG A 111 0.26 -13.54 -1.59
C ARG A 111 0.65 -12.94 -2.95
N ASN A 112 -0.21 -13.04 -3.96
CA ASN A 112 0.05 -12.48 -5.29
C ASN A 112 0.14 -10.95 -5.25
N LEU A 113 -0.75 -10.30 -4.49
CA LEU A 113 -0.74 -8.86 -4.29
C LEU A 113 0.55 -8.40 -3.58
N LEU A 114 0.92 -9.06 -2.47
CA LEU A 114 2.16 -8.75 -1.74
C LEU A 114 3.39 -8.96 -2.63
N SER A 115 3.41 -10.01 -3.44
CA SER A 115 4.51 -10.24 -4.40
C SER A 115 4.67 -9.06 -5.36
N ARG A 116 3.56 -8.48 -5.82
CA ARG A 116 3.58 -7.30 -6.69
C ARG A 116 4.03 -6.05 -5.93
N ALA A 117 3.48 -5.81 -4.76
CA ALA A 117 3.81 -4.66 -3.92
C ALA A 117 5.28 -4.64 -3.51
N ILE A 118 5.83 -5.79 -3.12
CA ILE A 118 7.25 -5.93 -2.79
C ILE A 118 8.12 -5.64 -4.00
N ARG A 119 7.83 -6.22 -5.17
CA ARG A 119 8.59 -5.95 -6.40
C ARG A 119 8.53 -4.46 -6.78
N HIS A 120 7.37 -3.83 -6.63
CA HIS A 120 7.23 -2.39 -6.80
C HIS A 120 8.17 -1.64 -5.86
N CYS A 121 8.11 -1.88 -4.55
CA CYS A 121 8.98 -1.24 -3.55
C CYS A 121 10.47 -1.45 -3.82
N VAL A 122 10.89 -2.66 -4.23
CA VAL A 122 12.28 -2.95 -4.62
C VAL A 122 12.73 -2.09 -5.80
N SER A 123 11.84 -1.85 -6.77
CA SER A 123 12.12 -1.08 -7.99
C SER A 123 12.06 0.44 -7.78
N SER A 124 11.16 0.91 -6.93
CA SER A 124 10.91 2.34 -6.68
C SER A 124 11.74 2.91 -5.52
N GLY A 125 12.35 2.05 -4.69
CA GLY A 125 13.02 2.48 -3.46
C GLY A 125 12.05 2.83 -2.33
N GLU A 126 10.75 2.58 -2.51
CA GLU A 126 9.75 2.71 -1.45
C GLU A 126 9.84 1.55 -0.44
N PHE A 127 9.32 1.74 0.77
CA PHE A 127 9.01 0.66 1.70
C PHE A 127 7.53 0.30 1.66
N LEU A 128 7.20 -0.90 2.10
CA LEU A 128 5.83 -1.39 2.27
C LEU A 128 5.56 -1.68 3.74
N VAL A 129 4.48 -1.15 4.29
CA VAL A 129 3.93 -1.58 5.57
C VAL A 129 2.54 -2.16 5.33
N VAL A 130 2.33 -3.38 5.81
CA VAL A 130 0.99 -3.96 5.96
C VAL A 130 0.56 -3.75 7.39
N GLN A 131 -0.58 -3.11 7.61
CA GLN A 131 -1.11 -2.83 8.95
C GLN A 131 -2.64 -2.89 8.95
N LYS A 132 -3.25 -2.74 10.13
CA LYS A 132 -4.71 -2.61 10.22
C LYS A 132 -5.21 -1.42 9.38
N GLY A 133 -6.26 -1.66 8.60
CA GLY A 133 -6.89 -0.62 7.78
C GLY A 133 -7.79 0.32 8.58
N GLY A 134 -8.05 1.49 8.00
CA GLY A 134 -8.73 2.62 8.64
C GLY A 134 -7.78 3.80 8.82
N TRP A 135 -8.31 5.02 8.65
CA TRP A 135 -7.55 6.28 8.72
C TRP A 135 -6.94 6.48 10.11
N ASP A 136 -7.73 6.26 11.16
CA ASP A 136 -7.30 6.36 12.55
C ASP A 136 -6.91 5.02 13.18
N ALA A 137 -6.61 4.00 12.34
CA ALA A 137 -6.20 2.71 12.88
C ALA A 137 -4.85 2.84 13.60
N PRO A 138 -4.67 2.16 14.75
CA PRO A 138 -3.43 2.21 15.51
C PRO A 138 -2.24 1.71 14.66
N PRO A 139 -1.01 2.17 14.96
CA PRO A 139 0.18 1.79 14.21
C PRO A 139 0.54 0.30 14.36
N GLU A 140 0.08 -0.34 15.44
CA GLU A 140 0.18 -1.79 15.63
C GLU A 140 -1.20 -2.46 15.55
N PRO A 141 -1.31 -3.65 14.94
CA PRO A 141 -0.20 -4.46 14.42
C PRO A 141 0.31 -4.00 13.04
N TYR A 142 1.59 -4.25 12.75
CA TYR A 142 2.19 -4.00 11.44
C TYR A 142 3.22 -5.06 11.01
N CYS A 143 3.45 -5.14 9.70
CA CYS A 143 4.53 -5.90 9.08
C CYS A 143 5.16 -5.04 7.97
N LEU A 144 6.40 -4.63 8.20
CA LEU A 144 7.23 -3.82 7.30
C LEU A 144 8.04 -4.72 6.39
N PHE A 145 8.15 -4.33 5.11
CA PHE A 145 9.19 -4.76 4.18
C PHE A 145 9.94 -3.52 3.68
N ILE A 146 11.27 -3.55 3.78
CA ILE A 146 12.13 -2.46 3.30
C ILE A 146 13.44 -3.01 2.75
N VAL A 147 14.00 -2.31 1.76
CA VAL A 147 15.36 -2.56 1.28
C VAL A 147 16.27 -1.44 1.74
N VAL A 148 17.44 -1.79 2.27
CA VAL A 148 18.44 -0.84 2.75
C VAL A 148 19.81 -1.19 2.19
N ASP A 149 20.66 -0.17 2.01
CA ASP A 149 22.08 -0.36 1.77
C ASP A 149 22.80 -0.50 3.11
N GLN A 150 23.54 -1.60 3.28
CA GLN A 150 24.33 -1.90 4.47
C GLN A 150 25.70 -2.41 4.04
N ASP A 151 26.76 -1.71 4.44
CA ASP A 151 28.16 -2.07 4.16
C ASP A 151 28.45 -2.34 2.66
N GLY A 152 27.85 -1.52 1.78
CA GLY A 152 27.99 -1.65 0.33
C GLY A 152 27.18 -2.80 -0.29
N SER A 153 26.32 -3.48 0.49
CA SER A 153 25.42 -4.53 0.03
C SER A 153 23.96 -4.15 0.26
N ARG A 154 23.07 -4.51 -0.67
CA ARG A 154 21.62 -4.34 -0.48
C ARG A 154 21.07 -5.52 0.31
N VAL A 155 20.31 -5.22 1.36
CA VAL A 155 19.62 -6.20 2.21
C VAL A 155 18.13 -5.87 2.25
N ASN A 156 17.28 -6.90 2.27
CA ASN A 156 15.87 -6.75 2.59
C ASN A 156 15.65 -7.06 4.08
N ILE A 157 14.80 -6.27 4.70
CA ILE A 157 14.43 -6.36 6.10
C ILE A 157 12.92 -6.54 6.15
N ILE A 158 12.47 -7.54 6.90
CA ILE A 158 11.07 -7.73 7.27
C ILE A 158 10.96 -7.58 8.78
N GLU A 159 10.14 -6.65 9.23
CA GLU A 159 9.92 -6.39 10.66
C GLU A 159 8.43 -6.52 10.96
N ALA A 160 8.09 -7.09 12.11
CA ALA A 160 6.70 -7.24 12.52
C ALA A 160 6.51 -6.97 14.01
N ALA A 161 5.41 -6.29 14.33
CA ALA A 161 4.92 -6.12 15.69
C ALA A 161 3.39 -6.36 15.73
N PRO A 162 2.88 -7.11 16.73
CA PRO A 162 3.60 -7.82 17.77
C PRO A 162 4.50 -8.97 17.24
N GLN A 163 5.43 -9.44 18.07
CA GLN A 163 6.31 -10.56 17.75
C GLN A 163 5.53 -11.83 17.30
N PRO A 164 5.73 -12.33 16.07
CA PRO A 164 4.98 -13.48 15.54
C PRO A 164 5.58 -14.82 15.97
N ARG A 165 5.50 -15.12 17.27
CA ARG A 165 6.14 -16.29 17.92
C ARG A 165 5.62 -17.66 17.48
N ALA A 166 4.48 -17.71 16.78
CA ALA A 166 3.84 -18.96 16.37
C ALA A 166 4.58 -19.70 15.23
N PHE A 167 5.52 -19.04 14.55
CA PHE A 167 6.21 -19.56 13.37
C PHE A 167 7.71 -19.71 13.64
N GLU A 168 8.30 -20.85 13.25
CA GLU A 168 9.69 -21.21 13.59
C GLU A 168 10.71 -20.18 13.08
N LEU A 169 10.57 -19.71 11.85
CA LEU A 169 11.43 -18.71 11.24
C LEU A 169 11.49 -17.42 12.08
N TRP A 170 10.33 -16.99 12.57
CA TRP A 170 10.18 -15.81 13.40
C TRP A 170 10.60 -16.04 14.84
N ALA A 171 10.26 -17.19 15.42
CA ALA A 171 10.54 -17.53 16.82
C ALA A 171 12.04 -17.46 17.13
N ALA A 172 12.91 -17.82 16.18
CA ALA A 172 14.36 -17.71 16.31
C ALA A 172 14.87 -16.26 16.47
N ASN A 173 14.07 -15.27 16.07
CA ASN A 173 14.40 -13.84 16.11
C ASN A 173 13.56 -13.07 17.13
N CYS A 174 12.72 -13.77 17.90
CA CYS A 174 11.90 -13.18 18.94
C CYS A 174 12.69 -13.04 20.25
N THR A 175 12.71 -11.83 20.82
CA THR A 175 13.36 -11.55 22.11
C THR A 175 12.32 -11.25 23.20
N PRO A 176 12.34 -11.93 24.36
CA PRO A 176 11.43 -11.62 25.46
C PRO A 176 11.53 -10.16 25.90
N GLY A 177 10.39 -9.47 26.02
CA GLY A 177 10.32 -8.06 26.42
C GLY A 177 10.26 -7.07 25.26
N GLU A 178 10.67 -7.46 24.05
CA GLU A 178 10.60 -6.60 22.86
C GLU A 178 9.18 -6.52 22.28
N GLY A 179 8.86 -5.40 21.63
CA GLY A 179 7.57 -5.19 20.95
C GLY A 179 7.46 -5.92 19.61
N GLY A 180 8.55 -5.97 18.85
CA GLY A 180 8.62 -6.55 17.51
C GLY A 180 9.80 -7.51 17.31
N ALA A 181 9.85 -8.12 16.14
CA ALA A 181 10.95 -8.97 15.69
C ALA A 181 11.34 -8.58 14.26
N THR A 182 12.60 -8.83 13.90
CA THR A 182 13.17 -8.47 12.61
C THR A 182 13.86 -9.66 11.97
N LEU A 183 13.63 -9.84 10.68
CA LEU A 183 14.32 -10.77 9.79
C LEU A 183 15.09 -9.98 8.75
N GLN A 184 16.29 -10.43 8.43
CA GLN A 184 17.14 -9.78 7.43
C GLN A 184 17.76 -10.82 6.50
N ALA A 185 17.81 -10.50 5.21
CA ALA A 185 18.50 -11.31 4.21
C ALA A 185 19.14 -10.45 3.12
N PRO A 186 20.21 -10.93 2.44
CA PRO A 186 20.73 -10.29 1.23
C PRO A 186 19.62 -10.12 0.19
N LEU A 187 19.60 -9.01 -0.54
CA LEU A 187 18.63 -8.78 -1.59
C LEU A 187 18.96 -9.66 -2.81
N THR A 188 18.15 -10.70 -3.03
CA THR A 188 18.19 -11.59 -4.19
C THR A 188 16.77 -11.82 -4.72
N GLU A 189 16.64 -12.31 -5.96
CA GLU A 189 15.32 -12.71 -6.49
C GLU A 189 14.64 -13.74 -5.58
N ARG A 190 15.39 -14.72 -5.08
CA ARG A 190 14.88 -15.74 -4.17
C ARG A 190 14.32 -15.16 -2.87
N THR A 191 15.02 -14.22 -2.24
CA THR A 191 14.55 -13.60 -1.00
C THR A 191 13.34 -12.70 -1.24
N VAL A 192 13.29 -12.01 -2.38
CA VAL A 192 12.13 -11.21 -2.82
C VAL A 192 10.90 -12.11 -3.05
N ASP A 193 11.07 -13.28 -3.69
CA ASP A 193 9.96 -14.20 -3.97
C ASP A 193 9.43 -14.91 -2.70
N VAL A 194 10.27 -15.05 -1.67
CA VAL A 194 9.87 -15.67 -0.39
C VAL A 194 9.25 -14.66 0.59
N ALA A 195 9.62 -13.38 0.50
CA ALA A 195 9.16 -12.32 1.41
C ALA A 195 7.62 -12.26 1.62
N PRO A 196 6.76 -12.40 0.58
CA PRO A 196 5.30 -12.43 0.77
C PRO A 196 4.84 -13.51 1.75
N MET A 197 5.44 -14.70 1.70
CA MET A 197 5.06 -15.81 2.59
C MET A 197 5.47 -15.52 4.04
N VAL A 198 6.67 -14.97 4.23
CA VAL A 198 7.18 -14.57 5.55
C VAL A 198 6.32 -13.48 6.19
N MET A 199 5.88 -12.50 5.39
CA MET A 199 4.94 -11.47 5.86
C MET A 199 3.57 -12.06 6.22
N ILE A 200 3.04 -12.97 5.41
CA ILE A 200 1.75 -13.64 5.67
C ILE A 200 1.79 -14.42 6.99
N GLU A 201 2.88 -15.11 7.30
CA GLU A 201 3.06 -15.77 8.59
C GLU A 201 2.93 -14.79 9.76
N ALA A 202 3.62 -13.65 9.70
CA ALA A 202 3.52 -12.64 10.74
C ALA A 202 2.08 -12.10 10.90
N ILE A 203 1.46 -11.74 9.78
CA ILE A 203 0.10 -11.21 9.71
C ILE A 203 -0.94 -12.20 10.24
N ALA A 204 -0.75 -13.50 10.01
CA ALA A 204 -1.68 -14.55 10.45
C ALA A 204 -1.84 -14.61 11.98
N THR A 205 -0.89 -14.05 12.75
CA THR A 205 -0.97 -13.99 14.22
C THR A 205 -1.96 -12.96 14.75
N TRP A 206 -2.44 -12.03 13.91
CA TRP A 206 -3.24 -10.88 14.36
C TRP A 206 -4.74 -11.18 14.45
N GLY A 207 -5.19 -12.34 13.95
CA GLY A 207 -6.61 -12.69 13.88
C GLY A 207 -7.42 -11.81 12.90
N LEU A 208 -6.74 -11.16 11.95
CA LEU A 208 -7.33 -10.31 10.92
C LEU A 208 -7.41 -11.07 9.59
N GLN A 209 -8.44 -10.74 8.80
CA GLN A 209 -8.55 -11.17 7.41
C GLN A 209 -7.76 -10.22 6.50
N PRO A 210 -7.32 -10.65 5.31
CA PRO A 210 -6.57 -9.78 4.40
C PRO A 210 -7.32 -8.49 4.01
N TRP A 211 -8.65 -8.53 3.89
CA TRP A 211 -9.46 -7.33 3.65
C TRP A 211 -9.57 -6.39 4.86
N ASP A 212 -9.15 -6.79 6.07
CA ASP A 212 -9.07 -5.92 7.26
C ASP A 212 -7.76 -5.07 7.28
N LEU A 213 -6.87 -5.28 6.31
CA LEU A 213 -5.54 -4.68 6.25
C LEU A 213 -5.48 -3.52 5.25
N ALA A 214 -4.46 -2.68 5.37
CA ALA A 214 -4.09 -1.67 4.39
C ALA A 214 -2.64 -1.85 3.95
N LEU A 215 -2.36 -1.55 2.67
CA LEU A 215 -1.01 -1.41 2.15
C LEU A 215 -0.60 0.06 2.26
N VAL A 216 0.42 0.34 3.06
CA VAL A 216 0.99 1.67 3.26
C VAL A 216 2.36 1.70 2.59
N PHE A 217 2.55 2.67 1.70
CA PHE A 217 3.79 2.87 0.97
C PHE A 217 4.45 4.16 1.44
N GLY A 218 5.77 4.17 1.56
CA GLY A 218 6.49 5.39 1.88
C GLY A 218 7.89 5.42 1.29
N SER A 219 8.48 6.60 1.26
CA SER A 219 9.86 6.79 0.79
C SER A 219 10.78 7.02 1.97
N ARG A 220 12.03 6.53 1.86
CA ARG A 220 13.08 6.80 2.88
C ARG A 220 13.56 8.25 2.87
N SER A 221 13.31 8.99 1.79
CA SER A 221 13.72 10.39 1.61
C SER A 221 12.82 11.35 2.40
N GLY A 222 12.93 11.30 3.73
CA GLY A 222 12.51 12.35 4.65
C GLY A 222 13.67 13.21 5.17
N VAL A 223 14.92 12.90 4.79
CA VAL A 223 16.12 13.66 5.18
C VAL A 223 17.09 13.69 4.00
N GLU A 224 17.10 14.81 3.28
CA GLU A 224 18.14 15.37 2.39
C GLU A 224 17.51 16.03 1.15
N GLY A 225 17.55 17.36 1.11
CA GLY A 225 17.05 18.14 -0.03
C GLY A 225 16.78 19.63 0.23
N SER A 226 16.96 20.15 1.44
CA SER A 226 17.08 21.60 1.69
C SER A 226 18.53 22.03 1.46
N ALA A 227 18.88 22.32 0.20
CA ALA A 227 20.07 23.10 -0.13
C ALA A 227 19.89 23.83 -1.48
N HIS A 228 19.46 25.08 -1.35
CA HIS A 228 19.87 26.25 -2.12
C HIS A 228 20.07 26.13 -3.65
N GLY A 229 19.01 26.45 -4.38
CA GLY A 229 19.11 27.14 -5.67
C GLY A 229 18.74 28.62 -5.48
N GLY A 230 19.61 29.38 -4.81
CA GLY A 230 19.48 30.83 -4.73
C GLY A 230 19.68 31.42 -6.14
N ILE A 231 18.63 31.99 -6.69
CA ILE A 231 18.69 32.87 -7.85
C ILE A 231 19.42 34.13 -7.36
N SER A 232 20.68 34.28 -7.74
CA SER A 232 21.38 35.56 -7.65
C SER A 232 20.96 36.40 -8.86
N ASP A 233 20.00 37.30 -8.65
CA ASP A 233 19.77 38.44 -9.52
C ASP A 233 20.94 39.43 -9.32
N ASP A 234 21.95 39.34 -10.19
CA ASP A 234 22.92 40.42 -10.37
C ASP A 234 22.39 41.34 -11.47
N ASN A 235 21.49 42.25 -11.09
CA ASN A 235 21.09 43.37 -11.94
C ASN A 235 21.89 44.61 -11.54
N SER A 236 23.16 44.61 -11.92
CA SER A 236 24.01 45.80 -11.90
C SER A 236 23.51 46.81 -12.93
N THR A 237 22.73 47.81 -12.48
CA THR A 237 22.42 49.02 -13.25
C THR A 237 23.45 50.11 -12.93
N GLN A 238 24.42 50.25 -13.82
CA GLN A 238 25.15 51.47 -14.20
C GLN A 238 25.36 51.28 -15.71
N ILE A 239 24.89 52.10 -16.64
CA ILE A 239 24.72 53.55 -16.77
C ILE A 239 23.53 53.80 -17.70
#